data_AF-A0AAF0JHQ9-F1
#
_entry.id   AF-A0AAF0JHQ9-F1
#
_cell.length_a   1.000
_cell.length_b   1.000
_cell.length_c   1.000
_cell.angle_alpha   90.00
_cell.angle_beta   90.00
_cell.angle_gamma   90.00
#
_symmetry.space_group_name_H-M   'P 1'
#
loop_
_entity.id
_entity.type
_entity.pdbx_description
1 polymer ?
#
loop_
_entity_poly.entity_id
_entity_poly.type
_entity_poly.pdbx_seq_one_letter_code
_entity_poly.pdbx_strand_id
1 'polypeptide(L)' 'MLPLTLLNAAQNKPMLVELKNGETFNGHLVACDNFMNITLKEVYQTSSSGEQFWKMEECYIKGSTVGRATV' A
#
# COMPACT_ATOMS: atom_id res chain seq x y z
N MET A 1 -12.01 -15.91 -7.54
CA MET A 1 -10.77 -15.11 -7.61
C MET A 1 -10.10 -15.16 -6.26
N LEU A 2 -8.82 -15.54 -6.20
CA LEU A 2 -8.06 -15.51 -4.95
C LEU A 2 -7.60 -14.06 -4.67
N PRO A 3 -7.53 -13.61 -3.41
CA PRO A 3 -7.18 -12.23 -3.07
C PRO A 3 -5.87 -11.73 -3.72
N LEU A 4 -4.84 -12.58 -3.79
CA LEU A 4 -3.56 -12.25 -4.44
C LEU A 4 -3.68 -12.11 -5.97
N THR A 5 -4.59 -12.83 -6.61
CA THR A 5 -4.83 -12.70 -8.06
C THR A 5 -5.39 -11.32 -8.40
N LEU A 6 -6.26 -10.77 -7.54
CA LEU A 6 -6.78 -9.42 -7.71
C LEU A 6 -5.68 -8.37 -7.55
N LEU A 7 -4.81 -8.54 -6.56
CA LEU A 7 -3.68 -7.64 -6.31
C LEU A 7 -2.67 -7.64 -7.46
N ASN A 8 -2.35 -8.81 -8.02
CA ASN A 8 -1.49 -8.89 -9.20
C ASN A 8 -2.13 -8.24 -10.43
N ALA A 9 -3.46 -8.37 -10.60
CA ALA A 9 -4.20 -7.71 -11.67
C ALA A 9 -4.37 -6.19 -11.47
N ALA A 10 -4.07 -5.69 -10.26
CA ALA A 10 -4.17 -4.29 -9.88
C ALA A 10 -2.89 -3.48 -10.14
N GLN A 11 -1.89 -4.07 -10.81
CA GLN A 11 -0.64 -3.36 -11.11
C GLN A 11 -0.90 -2.06 -11.88
N ASN A 12 -0.18 -1.01 -11.49
CA ASN A 12 -0.32 0.38 -11.92
C ASN A 12 -1.66 1.06 -11.60
N LYS A 13 -2.54 0.44 -10.80
CA LYS A 13 -3.74 1.10 -10.31
C LYS A 13 -3.48 1.84 -8.99
N PRO A 14 -4.25 2.90 -8.69
CA PRO A 14 -4.26 3.50 -7.36
C PRO A 14 -4.61 2.46 -6.30
N MET A 15 -3.98 2.56 -5.14
CA MET A 15 -4.14 1.64 -4.05
C MET A 15 -3.99 2.39 -2.72
N LEU A 16 -4.88 2.07 -1.78
CA LEU A 16 -4.78 2.46 -0.38
C LEU A 16 -4.32 1.25 0.45
N VAL A 17 -3.22 1.41 1.18
CA VAL A 17 -2.69 0.42 2.11
C VAL A 17 -2.74 0.99 3.53
N GLU A 18 -3.44 0.31 4.42
CA GLU A 18 -3.51 0.61 5.84
C GLU A 18 -2.65 -0.39 6.60
N LEU A 19 -1.70 0.12 7.38
CA LEU A 19 -0.83 -0.67 8.25
C LEU A 19 -1.52 -1.00 9.57
N LYS A 20 -1.05 -2.05 10.24
CA LYS A 20 -1.56 -2.47 11.57
C LYS A 20 -1.41 -1.40 12.66
N ASN A 21 -0.51 -0.44 12.49
CA ASN A 21 -0.31 0.69 13.40
C ASN A 21 -1.26 1.88 13.11
N GLY A 22 -2.11 1.78 12.09
CA GLY A 22 -3.07 2.81 11.68
C GLY A 22 -2.53 3.82 10.66
N GLU A 23 -1.24 3.76 10.28
CA GLU A 23 -0.74 4.59 9.18
C GLU A 23 -1.33 4.15 7.84
N THR A 24 -1.55 5.10 6.95
CA THR A 24 -2.07 4.81 5.60
C THR A 24 -1.14 5.33 4.52
N PHE A 25 -1.06 4.57 3.44
CA PHE A 25 -0.24 4.86 2.27
C PHE A 25 -1.15 4.81 1.05
N ASN A 26 -1.22 5.92 0.32
CA ASN A 26 -1.99 6.03 -0.91
C ASN A 26 -1.04 6.27 -2.07
N GLY A 27 -1.03 5.38 -3.07
CA GLY A 27 -0.14 5.49 -4.22
C GLY A 27 -0.50 4.50 -5.31
N HIS A 28 0.32 4.42 -6.36
CA HIS A 28 0.10 3.47 -7.45
C HIS A 28 0.86 2.17 -7.19
N LEU A 29 0.18 1.03 -7.28
CA LEU A 29 0.79 -0.29 -7.09
C LEU A 29 1.82 -0.58 -8.18
N VAL A 30 3.08 -0.73 -7.82
CA VAL A 30 4.16 -1.12 -8.76
C VAL A 30 4.35 -2.63 -8.75
N ALA A 31 4.41 -3.23 -7.58
CA ALA A 31 4.64 -4.66 -7.41
C ALA A 31 4.01 -5.17 -6.10
N CYS A 32 3.59 -6.43 -6.13
CA CYS A 32 3.15 -7.20 -4.97
C CYS A 32 3.68 -8.62 -5.08
N ASP A 33 4.23 -9.20 -4.01
CA ASP A 33 4.67 -10.60 -3.98
C ASP A 33 3.71 -11.50 -3.19
N ASN A 34 4.02 -12.80 -3.13
CA ASN A 34 3.19 -13.78 -2.43
C ASN A 34 3.14 -13.58 -0.90
N PHE A 35 4.01 -12.75 -0.33
CA PHE A 35 4.02 -12.40 1.09
C PHE A 35 3.29 -11.07 1.35
N MET A 36 2.66 -10.48 0.33
CA MET A 36 2.07 -9.14 0.34
C MET A 36 3.09 -8.03 0.62
N ASN A 37 4.36 -8.22 0.27
CA ASN A 37 5.28 -7.09 0.20
C ASN A 37 4.85 -6.21 -0.97
N ILE A 38 4.69 -4.91 -0.72
CA ILE A 38 4.10 -3.97 -1.69
C ILE A 38 5.10 -2.87 -1.99
N THR A 39 5.30 -2.58 -3.27
CA THR A 39 5.97 -1.37 -3.74
C THR A 39 4.93 -0.41 -4.31
N LEU A 40 4.89 0.82 -3.79
CA LEU A 40 4.03 1.90 -4.28
C LEU A 40 4.88 3.04 -4.82
N LYS A 41 4.38 3.74 -5.85
CA LYS A 41 4.96 5.01 -6.35
C LYS A 41 3.98 6.17 -6.18
N GLU A 42 4.52 7.40 -6.20
CA GLU A 42 3.76 8.65 -6.05
C GLU A 42 2.92 8.65 -4.78
N VAL A 43 3.58 8.37 -3.66
CA VAL A 43 2.93 7.96 -2.41
C VAL A 43 2.62 9.16 -1.53
N TYR A 44 1.41 9.17 -0.99
CA TYR A 44 1.00 10.01 0.12
C TYR A 44 0.82 9.15 1.36
N GLN A 45 1.66 9.39 2.37
CA GLN A 45 1.52 8.77 3.69
C GLN A 45 0.72 9.69 4.60
N THR A 46 -0.19 9.12 5.38
CA THR A 46 -0.90 9.79 6.47
C THR A 46 -0.55 9.10 7.79
N SER A 47 -0.24 9.88 8.82
CA SER A 47 0.01 9.34 10.18
C SER A 47 -1.23 8.64 10.72
N SER A 48 -1.04 7.77 11.71
CA SER A 48 -2.16 7.12 12.42
C SER A 48 -3.09 8.11 13.12
N SER A 49 -2.63 9.32 13.44
CA SER A 49 -3.45 10.41 13.98
C SER A 49 -4.24 11.19 12.92
N GLY A 50 -3.89 11.07 11.63
CA GLY A 50 -4.49 11.86 10.55
C GLY A 50 -4.01 13.32 10.48
N GLU A 51 -3.03 13.72 11.28
CA GLU A 51 -2.58 15.12 11.37
C GLU A 51 -1.36 15.42 10.48
N GLN A 52 -0.54 14.41 10.20
CA GLN A 52 0.70 14.56 9.45
C GLN A 52 0.64 13.81 8.13
N PHE A 53 1.14 14.47 7.09
CA PHE A 53 1.13 13.98 5.72
C PHE A 53 2.52 14.10 5.10
N TRP A 54 2.95 13.07 4.40
CA TRP A 54 4.23 13.05 3.68
C TRP A 54 4.00 12.63 2.24
N LYS A 55 4.75 13.26 1.33
CA LYS A 55 4.81 12.85 -0.06
C LYS A 55 6.16 12.20 -0.33
N MET A 56 6.15 11.05 -0.98
CA MET A 56 7.33 10.26 -1.33
C MET A 56 7.23 9.80 -2.77
N GLU A 57 8.36 9.68 -3.47
CA GLU A 57 8.37 9.18 -4.85
C GLU A 57 8.05 7.69 -4.91
N GLU A 58 8.57 6.91 -3.97
CA GLU A 58 8.38 5.46 -3.88
C GLU A 58 8.45 5.02 -2.42
N CYS A 59 7.72 3.96 -2.06
CA CYS A 59 7.90 3.29 -0.77
C CYS A 59 7.78 1.77 -0.90
N TYR A 60 8.47 1.07 0.00
CA TYR A 60 8.37 -0.37 0.17
C TYR A 60 7.69 -0.68 1.51
N ILE A 61 6.64 -1.50 1.47
CA ILE A 61 5.87 -1.92 2.63
C ILE A 61 6.02 -3.42 2.81
N LYS A 62 6.47 -3.85 4.00
CA LYS A 62 6.60 -5.27 4.33
C LYS A 62 5.22 -5.88 4.57
N GLY A 63 4.88 -6.98 3.90
CA GLY A 63 3.53 -7.54 3.95
C GLY A 63 3.05 -7.97 5.34
N SER A 64 3.97 -8.31 6.24
CA SER A 64 3.64 -8.63 7.64
C SER A 64 3.04 -7.45 8.42
N THR A 65 3.28 -6.20 7.99
CA THR A 65 2.76 -4.99 8.65
C THR A 65 1.43 -4.51 8.06
N VAL A 66 1.01 -5.06 6.91
CA VAL A 66 -0.24 -4.70 6.24
C VAL A 66 -1.43 -5.18 7.09
N GLY A 67 -2.37 -4.27 7.35
CA GLY A 67 -3.66 -4.58 7.96
C GLY A 67 -4.74 -4.76 6.91
N ARG A 68 -4.88 -3.78 6.00
CA ARG A 68 -5.88 -3.78 4.93
C ARG A 68 -5.31 -3.14 3.67
N ALA A 69 -5.65 -3.69 2.51
CA ALA A 69 -5.34 -3.10 1.20
C ALA A 69 -6.62 -2.96 0.38
N THR A 70 -6.77 -1.86 -0.34
CA THR A 70 -7.91 -1.57 -1.21
C THR A 70 -7.40 -1.01 -2.53
N VAL A 71 -7.89 -1.58 -3.63
CA VAL A 71 -7.59 -1.17 -5.01
C VAL A 71 -8.83 -0.54 -5.61
#